data_AF-A0A815QMD4-F1
#
_entry.id   AF-A0A815QMD4-F1
#
_cell.length_a   1.000
_cell.length_b   1.000
_cell.length_c   1.000
_cell.angle_alpha   90.00
_cell.angle_beta   90.00
_cell.angle_gamma   90.00
#
_symmetry.space_group_name_H-M   'P 1'
#
loop_
_entity.id
_entity.type
_entity.pdbx_description
1 polymer ?
#
loop_
_entity_poly.entity_id
_entity_poly.type
_entity_poly.pdbx_seq_one_letter_code
_entity_poly.pdbx_strand_id
1 'polypeptide(L)'
;GDCKIELPGIKASRPKQRMTMTKRLKTVSRTYGGSRCAKCVRLRIVRAFLIEEQRIVAMVMKSKKAVGPAETTAHPQTSSQKSK
;
A
#
# COMPACT_ATOMS: atom_id res chain seq x y z
N GLY A 1 13.86 -12.04 -3.31
CA GLY A 1 12.72 -11.15 -2.98
C GLY A 1 11.46 -11.98 -2.74
N ASP A 2 10.39 -11.39 -2.22
CA ASP A 2 9.16 -12.09 -1.78
C ASP A 2 8.59 -13.07 -2.82
N CYS A 3 8.69 -12.69 -4.09
CA CYS A 3 8.10 -13.36 -5.24
C CYS A 3 9.07 -14.36 -5.92
N LYS A 4 10.30 -14.52 -5.42
CA LYS A 4 11.37 -15.45 -5.87
C LYS A 4 11.67 -15.53 -7.39
N ILE A 5 11.13 -14.60 -8.18
CA ILE A 5 11.43 -14.49 -9.61
C ILE A 5 12.79 -13.86 -9.88
N GLU A 6 13.36 -14.22 -11.03
CA GLU A 6 14.55 -13.57 -11.57
C GLU A 6 14.26 -12.09 -11.86
N LEU A 7 15.22 -11.23 -11.56
CA LEU A 7 15.05 -9.79 -11.70
C LEU A 7 15.48 -9.34 -13.10
N PRO A 8 14.57 -8.72 -13.88
CA PRO A 8 14.91 -8.23 -15.20
C PRO A 8 15.91 -7.06 -15.09
N GLY A 9 16.82 -6.99 -16.07
CA GLY A 9 17.83 -5.93 -16.16
C GLY A 9 19.05 -6.12 -15.25
N ILE A 10 19.16 -7.25 -14.54
CA ILE A 10 20.35 -7.60 -13.75
C ILE A 10 21.04 -8.79 -14.39
N LYS A 11 22.34 -8.68 -14.66
CA LYS A 11 23.12 -9.81 -15.17
C LYS A 11 23.41 -10.79 -14.03
N ALA A 12 23.10 -12.06 -14.24
CA ALA A 12 23.51 -13.14 -13.35
C ALA A 12 25.04 -13.27 -13.39
N SER A 13 25.69 -13.26 -12.22
CA SER A 13 27.14 -13.35 -12.11
C SER A 13 27.55 -13.92 -10.75
N ARG A 14 28.72 -14.58 -10.70
CA ARG A 14 29.31 -15.04 -9.44
C ARG A 14 29.71 -13.85 -8.55
N PRO A 15 29.73 -13.99 -7.22
CA PRO A 15 30.07 -12.90 -6.31
C PRO A 15 31.38 -12.17 -6.65
N LYS A 16 32.44 -12.92 -7.00
CA LYS A 16 33.74 -12.33 -7.38
C LYS A 16 33.67 -11.50 -8.67
N GLN A 17 32.93 -11.97 -9.67
CA GLN A 17 32.71 -11.23 -10.93
C GLN A 17 31.81 -10.01 -10.71
N ARG A 18 30.80 -10.13 -9.83
CA ARG A 18 29.89 -9.02 -9.50
C ARG A 18 30.62 -7.84 -8.84
N MET A 19 31.76 -8.06 -8.17
CA MET A 19 32.56 -6.98 -7.60
C MET A 19 33.17 -6.07 -8.68
N THR A 20 33.64 -6.64 -9.80
CA THR A 20 34.30 -5.89 -10.89
C THR A 20 33.32 -5.29 -11.91
N MET A 21 32.09 -5.79 -11.97
CA MET A 21 31.08 -5.28 -12.92
C MET A 21 30.64 -3.85 -12.63
N THR A 22 30.26 -3.13 -13.69
CA THR A 22 29.71 -1.76 -13.58
C THR A 22 28.35 -1.73 -12.89
N LYS A 23 27.99 -0.59 -12.28
CA LYS A 23 26.73 -0.43 -11.52
C LYS A 23 25.49 -0.75 -12.35
N ARG A 24 25.44 -0.32 -13.61
CA ARG A 24 24.32 -0.54 -14.55
C ARG A 24 23.94 -2.02 -14.73
N LEU A 25 24.90 -2.93 -14.61
CA LEU A 25 24.66 -4.38 -14.77
C LEU A 25 24.15 -5.05 -13.48
N LYS A 26 24.21 -4.34 -12.34
CA LYS A 26 23.94 -4.86 -10.99
C LYS A 26 22.62 -4.34 -10.41
N THR A 27 22.18 -3.16 -10.84
CA THR A 27 21.03 -2.47 -10.26
C THR A 27 20.05 -2.01 -11.32
N VAL A 28 18.85 -1.63 -10.87
CA VAL A 28 17.83 -0.97 -11.71
C VAL A 28 17.50 0.37 -11.06
N SER A 29 17.30 1.43 -11.86
CA SER A 29 16.99 2.79 -11.41
C SER A 29 15.53 2.92 -10.93
N ARG A 30 15.23 2.35 -9.76
CA ARG A 30 13.96 2.50 -9.03
C ARG A 30 14.14 2.21 -7.54
N THR A 31 13.12 2.48 -6.73
CA THR A 31 13.08 2.06 -5.34
C THR A 31 13.17 0.54 -5.22
N TYR A 32 14.03 0.06 -4.31
CA TYR A 32 14.38 -1.36 -4.16
C TYR A 32 14.86 -2.04 -5.45
N GLY A 33 15.41 -1.28 -6.41
CA GLY A 33 16.08 -1.85 -7.58
C GLY A 33 17.20 -2.80 -7.17
N GLY A 34 17.42 -3.87 -7.93
CA GLY A 34 18.41 -4.88 -7.53
C GLY A 34 17.91 -5.96 -6.58
N SER A 35 16.86 -5.69 -5.80
CA SER A 35 16.41 -6.59 -4.71
C SER A 35 14.98 -7.09 -4.87
N ARG A 36 14.07 -6.26 -5.44
CA ARG A 36 12.63 -6.55 -5.58
C ARG A 36 12.15 -6.30 -7.00
N CYS A 37 11.17 -7.07 -7.48
CA CYS A 37 10.57 -6.84 -8.80
C CYS A 37 9.58 -5.66 -8.76
N ALA A 38 9.22 -5.13 -9.94
CA ALA A 38 8.31 -3.99 -10.05
C ALA A 38 6.93 -4.24 -9.40
N LYS A 39 6.37 -5.43 -9.58
CA LYS A 39 5.07 -5.81 -8.99
C LYS A 39 5.11 -5.79 -7.46
N CYS A 40 6.15 -6.37 -6.87
CA CYS A 40 6.31 -6.43 -5.41
C CYS A 40 6.62 -5.03 -4.81
N VAL A 41 7.29 -4.13 -5.54
CA VAL A 41 7.46 -2.72 -5.13
C VAL A 41 6.12 -1.97 -5.16
N ARG A 42 5.33 -2.11 -6.24
CA ARG A 42 4.01 -1.48 -6.34
C ARG A 42 3.07 -1.92 -5.22
N LEU A 43 3.02 -3.23 -4.94
CA LEU A 43 2.22 -3.78 -3.84
C LEU A 43 2.63 -3.21 -2.48
N ARG A 44 3.93 -3.04 -2.23
CA ARG A 44 4.43 -2.43 -0.98
C ARG A 44 3.99 -0.97 -0.84
N ILE A 45 4.11 -0.19 -1.91
CA ILE A 45 3.72 1.24 -1.89
C ILE A 45 2.21 1.36 -1.64
N VAL A 46 1.39 0.64 -2.42
CA VAL A 46 -0.08 0.70 -2.29
C VAL A 46 -0.53 0.17 -0.93
N ARG A 47 0.04 -0.94 -0.46
CA ARG A 47 -0.30 -1.50 0.86
C ARG A 47 0.08 -0.54 1.98
N ALA A 48 1.27 0.07 1.94
CA ALA A 48 1.70 1.02 2.95
C ALA A 48 0.75 2.22 3.01
N PHE A 49 0.41 2.79 1.85
CA PHE A 49 -0.55 3.88 1.75
C PHE A 49 -1.91 3.50 2.33
N LEU A 50 -2.54 2.42 1.85
CA LEU A 50 -3.90 2.05 2.28
C LEU A 50 -3.97 1.69 3.77
N ILE A 51 -2.95 1.05 4.32
CA ILE A 51 -2.91 0.75 5.76
C ILE A 51 -2.84 2.04 6.56
N GLU A 52 -2.05 3.02 6.11
CA GLU A 52 -1.93 4.30 6.81
C GLU A 52 -3.21 5.13 6.72
N GLU A 53 -3.84 5.18 5.54
CA GLU A 53 -5.15 5.81 5.36
C GLU A 53 -6.22 5.18 6.26
N GLN A 54 -6.28 3.84 6.30
CA GLN A 54 -7.21 3.13 7.17
C GLN A 54 -6.94 3.39 8.66
N ARG A 55 -5.67 3.47 9.07
CA ARG A 55 -5.30 3.82 10.46
C ARG A 55 -5.76 5.22 10.84
N ILE A 56 -5.55 6.21 9.96
CA ILE A 56 -5.98 7.59 10.17
C ILE A 56 -7.51 7.66 10.29
N VAL A 57 -8.24 7.03 9.37
CA VAL A 57 -9.72 6.99 9.42
C VAL A 57 -10.20 6.33 10.70
N ALA A 58 -9.62 5.20 11.10
CA ALA A 58 -9.97 4.52 12.33
C ALA A 58 -9.70 5.38 13.58
N MET A 59 -8.62 6.15 13.60
CA MET A 59 -8.31 7.08 14.68
C MET A 59 -9.34 8.22 14.75
N VAL A 60 -9.65 8.86 13.62
CA VAL A 60 -10.62 9.96 13.56
C VAL A 60 -12.02 9.49 13.95
N MET A 61 -12.46 8.31 13.49
CA MET A 61 -13.76 7.74 13.87
C MET A 61 -13.85 7.44 15.36
N LYS A 62 -12.75 7.00 16.00
CA LYS A 62 -12.71 6.80 17.45
C LYS A 62 -12.81 8.13 18.20
N SER A 63 -12.05 9.15 17.79
CA SER A 63 -12.10 10.48 18.41
C SER A 63 -13.48 11.13 18.29
N LYS A 64 -14.14 11.01 17.13
CA LYS A 64 -15.53 11.50 16.92
C LYS A 64 -16.58 10.75 17.74
N LYS A 65 -16.32 9.51 18.17
CA LYS A 65 -17.24 8.75 19.05
C LYS A 65 -17.03 9.07 20.52
N ALA A 66 -15.79 9.37 20.92
CA ALA A 66 -15.46 9.78 22.28
C ALA A 66 -15.97 11.20 22.60
N VAL A 67 -16.02 12.07 21.59
CA VAL A 67 -16.74 13.35 21.64
C VAL A 67 -18.17 13.10 21.15
N GLY A 68 -19.03 12.57 22.01
CA GLY A 68 -20.43 12.30 21.66
C GLY A 68 -21.13 13.55 21.09
N PRO A 69 -22.12 13.38 20.19
CA PRO A 69 -22.86 14.49 19.62
C PRO A 69 -23.68 15.18 20.71
N ALA A 70 -23.17 16.29 21.23
CA ALA A 70 -24.00 17.28 21.88
C ALA A 70 -24.83 17.99 20.80
N GLU A 71 -26.12 17.64 20.79
CA GLU A 71 -27.28 18.42 20.33
C GLU A 71 -27.75 18.44 18.86
N THR A 72 -29.03 18.03 18.74
CA THR A 72 -30.19 18.56 17.98
C THR A 72 -30.15 18.73 16.45
N THR A 73 -31.01 17.98 15.74
CA THR A 73 -32.31 18.47 15.23
C THR A 73 -32.99 17.40 14.36
N ALA A 74 -34.29 17.24 14.57
CA ALA A 74 -35.18 16.29 13.90
C ALA A 74 -35.57 16.74 12.48
N HIS A 75 -35.82 15.79 11.55
CA HIS A 75 -37.11 15.71 10.82
C HIS A 75 -37.26 14.41 9.98
N PRO A 76 -38.51 14.00 9.68
CA PRO A 76 -38.93 12.62 9.51
C PRO A 76 -39.10 12.19 8.04
N GLN A 77 -39.02 10.88 7.75
CA GLN A 77 -39.59 10.33 6.52
C GLN A 77 -40.72 9.36 6.87
N THR A 78 -41.88 9.73 6.36
CA THR A 78 -43.19 9.12 6.49
C THR A 78 -43.29 7.75 5.79
N SER A 79 -44.22 6.96 6.32
CA SER A 79 -44.72 5.69 5.81
C SER A 79 -45.06 5.66 4.31
N SER A 80 -44.65 4.61 3.60
CA SER A 80 -45.55 3.98 2.63
C SER A 80 -45.39 2.46 2.68
N GLN A 81 -46.46 1.81 3.14
CA GLN A 81 -46.70 0.39 3.00
C GLN A 81 -46.75 0.05 1.50
N LYS A 82 -46.14 -1.06 1.08
CA LYS A 82 -46.52 -1.70 -0.19
C LYS A 82 -46.72 -3.18 0.03
N SER A 83 -47.97 -3.51 0.27
CA SER A 83 -48.58 -4.82 0.08
C SER A 83 -48.39 -5.29 -1.36
N LYS A 84 -47.89 -6.52 -1.51
CA LYS A 84 -48.28 -7.48 -2.53
C LYS A 84 -47.84 -8.88 -2.10
#